data_AF-A0A928HTH3-F1
#
_entry.id   AF-A0A928HTH3-F1
#
_cell.length_a   1.000
_cell.length_b   1.000
_cell.length_c   1.000
_cell.angle_alpha   90.00
_cell.angle_beta   90.00
_cell.angle_gamma   90.00
#
_symmetry.space_group_name_H-M   'P 1'
#
loop_
_entity.id
_entity.type
_entity.pdbx_description
1 polymer ?
#
loop_
_entity_poly.entity_id
_entity_poly.type
_entity_poly.pdbx_seq_one_letter_code
_entity_poly.pdbx_strand_id
1 'polypeptide(L)'
;MRLFRRNTPRITEHTTPPLPATGSPAIPSTTSGTNPVPSPKTVPASGIDPDADVTLADITHVRVGNLQVGDTLLSYGNPEGHSSNLSDGNPEGTNTSFPWKMFNFNATITRISRTQQEALHFFFDDGRHLTTSAHHRFVSGDKWVAARDLTVGSEVPVAIFAAGPEGNAVAWGGTCTVTAIEPLGVLDLVDIETSTGTFFAIGLAVGC
;
A
#
# COMPACT_ATOMS: atom_id res chain seq x y z
N MET A 1 57.34 -8.41 -34.79
CA MET A 1 57.27 -9.87 -34.53
C MET A 1 56.38 -10.09 -33.31
N ARG A 2 55.08 -10.38 -33.51
CA ARG A 2 54.14 -11.02 -32.56
C ARG A 2 52.89 -11.38 -33.36
N LEU A 3 52.63 -12.68 -33.43
CA LEU A 3 51.72 -13.35 -34.35
C LEU A 3 50.32 -13.42 -33.70
N PHE A 4 49.31 -12.84 -34.33
CA PHE A 4 47.90 -13.03 -33.93
C PHE A 4 47.39 -14.36 -34.49
N ARG A 5 47.11 -15.34 -33.64
CA ARG A 5 46.38 -16.57 -34.01
C ARG A 5 44.88 -16.35 -33.80
N ARG A 6 44.11 -16.38 -34.89
CA ARG A 6 42.65 -16.51 -34.90
C ARG A 6 42.29 -17.97 -34.61
N ASN A 7 41.44 -18.20 -33.61
CA ASN A 7 40.79 -19.49 -33.39
C ASN A 7 39.41 -19.49 -34.05
N THR A 8 39.26 -20.32 -35.08
CA THR A 8 37.97 -20.66 -35.70
C THR A 8 37.50 -21.99 -35.11
N PRO A 9 36.32 -22.08 -34.47
CA PRO A 9 35.75 -23.37 -34.13
C PRO A 9 35.10 -24.03 -35.34
N ARG A 10 35.29 -25.35 -35.38
CA ARG A 10 35.06 -26.31 -36.45
C ARG A 10 33.57 -26.67 -36.54
N ILE A 11 33.02 -26.64 -37.76
CA ILE A 11 31.73 -27.24 -38.09
C ILE A 11 31.91 -28.77 -38.02
N THR A 12 31.09 -29.45 -37.22
CA THR A 12 31.03 -30.92 -37.17
C THR A 12 29.69 -31.33 -37.73
N GLU A 13 29.71 -31.91 -38.94
CA GLU A 13 28.56 -32.55 -39.56
C GLU A 13 28.28 -33.86 -38.84
N HIS A 14 27.09 -33.98 -38.23
CA HIS A 14 26.59 -35.24 -37.69
C HIS A 14 25.48 -35.77 -38.58
N THR A 15 25.79 -36.92 -39.18
CA THR A 15 24.97 -37.75 -40.06
C THR A 15 23.74 -38.29 -39.33
N THR A 16 22.55 -38.12 -39.93
CA THR A 16 21.26 -38.58 -39.43
C THR A 16 21.05 -40.08 -39.72
N PRO A 17 20.72 -40.93 -38.73
CA PRO A 17 20.21 -42.28 -38.98
C PRO A 17 18.67 -42.29 -39.18
N PRO A 18 18.12 -43.23 -39.98
CA PRO A 18 16.70 -43.28 -40.31
C PRO A 18 15.81 -43.83 -39.17
N LEU A 19 14.57 -43.32 -39.14
CA LEU A 19 13.50 -43.68 -38.19
C LEU A 19 13.01 -45.13 -38.34
N PRO A 20 12.78 -45.86 -37.23
CA PRO A 20 11.91 -47.01 -37.22
C PRO A 20 10.44 -46.57 -37.08
N ALA A 21 9.57 -47.18 -37.89
CA ALA A 21 8.12 -47.06 -37.77
C ALA A 21 7.59 -47.96 -36.65
N THR A 22 6.44 -47.53 -36.10
CA THR A 22 5.33 -48.29 -35.49
C THR A 22 5.01 -48.03 -34.02
N GLY A 23 3.72 -47.80 -33.76
CA GLY A 23 3.07 -47.92 -32.47
C GLY A 23 2.58 -46.60 -31.85
N SER A 24 1.35 -46.19 -32.15
CA SER A 24 0.64 -45.19 -31.34
C SER A 24 0.38 -45.75 -29.94
N PRO A 25 0.86 -45.13 -28.85
CA PRO A 25 0.36 -45.46 -27.53
C PRO A 25 -0.99 -44.77 -27.31
N ALA A 26 -1.95 -45.51 -26.76
CA ALA A 26 -3.24 -44.99 -26.34
C ALA A 26 -3.04 -43.88 -25.31
N ILE A 27 -3.59 -42.69 -25.60
CA ILE A 27 -3.62 -41.56 -24.66
C ILE A 27 -4.66 -41.91 -23.57
N PRO A 28 -4.29 -42.00 -22.28
CA PRO A 28 -5.29 -42.08 -21.23
C PRO A 28 -6.06 -40.76 -21.17
N SER A 29 -7.39 -40.84 -21.31
CA SER A 29 -8.30 -39.71 -21.15
C SER A 29 -8.23 -39.18 -19.72
N THR A 30 -7.33 -38.22 -19.48
CA THR A 30 -7.34 -37.42 -18.25
C THR A 30 -8.54 -36.50 -18.31
N THR A 31 -9.47 -36.75 -17.40
CA THR A 31 -10.62 -35.88 -17.15
C THR A 31 -10.07 -34.51 -16.77
N SER A 32 -10.36 -33.51 -17.60
CA SER A 32 -10.03 -32.11 -17.38
C SER A 32 -10.82 -31.57 -16.19
N GLY A 33 -10.34 -31.85 -14.98
CA GLY A 33 -10.69 -31.08 -13.79
C GLY A 33 -9.87 -29.81 -13.79
N THR A 34 -10.25 -28.80 -14.59
CA THR A 34 -9.75 -27.45 -14.38
C THR A 34 -10.29 -26.99 -13.03
N ASN A 35 -9.49 -27.15 -11.97
CA ASN A 35 -9.71 -26.37 -10.76
C ASN A 35 -9.72 -24.91 -11.21
N PRO A 36 -10.80 -24.15 -10.97
CA PRO A 36 -10.78 -22.73 -11.29
C PRO A 36 -9.61 -22.12 -10.52
N VAL A 37 -8.68 -21.51 -11.25
CA VAL A 37 -7.68 -20.62 -10.66
C VAL A 37 -8.50 -19.59 -9.89
N PRO A 38 -8.35 -19.45 -8.56
CA PRO A 38 -9.07 -18.43 -7.83
C PRO A 38 -8.75 -17.10 -8.49
N SER A 39 -9.78 -16.38 -8.94
CA SER A 39 -9.62 -15.02 -9.44
C SER A 39 -8.79 -14.24 -8.42
N PRO A 40 -7.80 -13.44 -8.86
CA PRO A 40 -7.06 -12.60 -7.93
C PRO A 40 -8.09 -11.81 -7.11
N LYS A 41 -8.05 -11.96 -5.78
CA LYS A 41 -8.90 -11.17 -4.88
C LYS A 41 -8.62 -9.71 -5.20
N THR A 42 -9.55 -9.03 -5.84
CA THR A 42 -9.46 -7.58 -6.06
C THR A 42 -9.53 -6.94 -4.68
N VAL A 43 -8.39 -6.45 -4.20
CA VAL A 43 -8.35 -5.61 -3.00
C VAL A 43 -9.24 -4.40 -3.30
N PRO A 44 -10.24 -4.09 -2.46
CA PRO A 44 -11.08 -2.93 -2.69
C PRO A 44 -10.22 -1.66 -2.63
N ALA A 45 -10.42 -0.75 -3.58
CA ALA A 45 -9.66 0.49 -3.65
C ALA A 45 -9.82 1.32 -2.36
N SER A 46 -8.75 1.99 -1.95
CA SER A 46 -8.64 2.73 -0.69
C SER A 46 -8.45 4.22 -0.99
N GLY A 47 -9.41 4.81 -1.72
CA GLY A 47 -9.29 6.17 -2.21
C GLY A 47 -9.41 7.26 -1.14
N ILE A 48 -8.73 8.37 -1.36
CA ILE A 48 -8.84 9.61 -0.60
C ILE A 48 -9.16 10.77 -1.55
N ASP A 49 -9.77 11.83 -1.03
CA ASP A 49 -10.13 13.00 -1.81
C ASP A 49 -8.89 13.68 -2.42
N PRO A 50 -8.94 14.06 -3.72
CA PRO A 50 -7.81 14.68 -4.39
C PRO A 50 -7.37 16.02 -3.77
N ASP A 51 -8.23 16.71 -3.04
CA ASP A 51 -7.90 17.97 -2.36
C ASP A 51 -7.40 17.77 -0.93
N ALA A 52 -7.40 16.54 -0.40
CA ALA A 52 -6.83 16.25 0.91
C ALA A 52 -5.31 16.47 0.91
N ASP A 53 -4.80 17.04 1.99
CA ASP A 53 -3.36 17.21 2.18
C ASP A 53 -2.72 15.94 2.76
N VAL A 54 -1.61 15.51 2.16
CA VAL A 54 -0.72 14.47 2.71
C VAL A 54 0.61 15.06 3.12
N THR A 55 1.29 14.37 4.02
CA THR A 55 2.59 14.82 4.55
C THR A 55 3.73 14.15 3.78
N LEU A 56 4.56 14.94 3.12
CA LEU A 56 5.79 14.48 2.47
C LEU A 56 6.86 14.15 3.51
N ALA A 57 7.88 13.40 3.09
CA ALA A 57 9.02 13.03 3.93
C ALA A 57 9.76 14.24 4.52
N ASP A 58 9.71 15.40 3.85
CA ASP A 58 10.29 16.66 4.30
C ASP A 58 9.36 17.49 5.20
N ILE A 59 8.26 16.88 5.70
CA ILE A 59 7.16 17.46 6.51
C ILE A 59 6.35 18.56 5.82
N THR A 60 6.58 18.83 4.54
CA THR A 60 5.68 19.71 3.78
C THR A 60 4.39 18.98 3.45
N HIS A 61 3.37 19.77 3.10
CA HIS A 61 2.06 19.25 2.73
C HIS A 61 1.82 19.44 1.24
N VAL A 62 1.28 18.40 0.61
CA VAL A 62 0.87 18.43 -0.79
C VAL A 62 -0.51 17.80 -0.92
N ARG A 63 -1.32 18.34 -1.83
CA ARG A 63 -2.60 17.73 -2.17
C ARG A 63 -2.40 16.38 -2.82
N VAL A 64 -3.22 15.41 -2.45
CA VAL A 64 -3.22 14.07 -3.03
C VAL A 64 -3.29 14.10 -4.56
N GLY A 65 -4.12 14.98 -5.13
CA GLY A 65 -4.30 15.10 -6.56
C GLY A 65 -3.05 15.51 -7.35
N ASN A 66 -2.01 16.01 -6.66
CA ASN A 66 -0.74 16.46 -7.24
C ASN A 66 0.41 15.46 -7.04
N LEU A 67 0.17 14.35 -6.34
CA LEU A 67 1.19 13.32 -6.09
C LEU A 67 1.58 12.58 -7.37
N GLN A 68 2.81 12.07 -7.38
CA GLN A 68 3.37 11.26 -8.44
C GLN A 68 3.96 9.96 -7.89
N VAL A 69 3.96 8.91 -8.73
CA VAL A 69 4.71 7.69 -8.42
C VAL A 69 6.19 8.04 -8.28
N GLY A 70 6.81 7.58 -7.20
CA GLY A 70 8.17 7.93 -6.82
C GLY A 70 8.27 9.03 -5.77
N ASP A 71 7.20 9.80 -5.50
CA ASP A 71 7.18 10.73 -4.38
C ASP A 71 7.35 9.97 -3.06
N THR A 72 7.96 10.63 -2.08
CA THR A 72 8.22 10.04 -0.76
C THR A 72 7.35 10.71 0.29
N LEU A 73 6.44 9.91 0.85
CA LEU A 73 5.54 10.31 1.92
C LEU A 73 6.12 9.95 3.28
N LEU A 74 5.73 10.72 4.27
CA LEU A 74 5.89 10.31 5.65
C LEU A 74 4.90 9.19 5.96
N SER A 75 5.38 8.16 6.62
CA SER A 75 4.68 6.90 6.82
C SER A 75 4.76 6.42 8.27
N TYR A 76 3.89 5.46 8.59
CA TYR A 76 3.77 4.82 9.88
C TYR A 76 3.98 3.31 9.76
N GLY A 77 5.08 2.76 10.29
CA GLY A 77 5.35 1.32 10.34
C GLY A 77 6.85 0.96 10.47
N ASN A 78 7.18 -0.12 11.18
CA ASN A 78 8.58 -0.52 11.49
C ASN A 78 9.37 -0.92 10.20
N PRO A 79 10.64 -0.50 10.00
CA PRO A 79 11.37 -0.68 8.74
C PRO A 79 12.17 -2.00 8.67
N GLU A 80 12.27 -2.73 9.77
CA GLU A 80 12.92 -4.04 9.84
C GLU A 80 11.86 -5.08 10.18
N GLY A 81 11.63 -6.05 9.29
CA GLY A 81 10.67 -7.15 9.43
C GLY A 81 11.00 -8.12 10.57
N HIS A 82 11.14 -7.61 11.79
CA HIS A 82 11.16 -8.37 13.04
C HIS A 82 9.89 -8.08 13.81
N SER A 83 8.87 -8.79 13.31
CA SER A 83 7.69 -9.26 14.01
C SER A 83 7.96 -9.53 15.49
N SER A 84 7.43 -8.66 16.35
CA SER A 84 6.88 -9.14 17.62
C SER A 84 5.79 -8.24 18.21
N ASN A 85 5.49 -7.06 17.65
CA ASN A 85 4.32 -6.26 18.04
C ASN A 85 3.80 -5.28 16.95
N LEU A 86 3.73 -5.73 15.70
CA LEU A 86 2.89 -5.18 14.62
C LEU A 86 2.66 -6.38 13.69
N SER A 87 1.44 -6.72 13.31
CA SER A 87 1.25 -7.55 12.10
C SER A 87 1.40 -6.63 10.87
N ASP A 88 2.65 -6.20 10.68
CA ASP A 88 3.34 -5.93 9.41
C ASP A 88 2.77 -4.89 8.43
N GLY A 89 2.49 -3.64 8.84
CA GLY A 89 2.11 -2.57 7.89
C GLY A 89 0.91 -2.88 6.98
N ASN A 90 0.27 -4.02 7.25
CA ASN A 90 -0.82 -4.62 6.56
C ASN A 90 -1.99 -4.39 7.50
N PRO A 91 -3.02 -3.66 7.08
CA PRO A 91 -4.06 -3.28 8.01
C PRO A 91 -5.02 -4.43 8.41
N GLU A 92 -4.59 -5.69 8.25
CA GLU A 92 -5.28 -6.92 8.67
C GLU A 92 -4.71 -7.52 9.98
N GLY A 93 -3.76 -6.86 10.64
CA GLY A 93 -3.12 -7.31 11.88
C GLY A 93 -3.89 -7.02 13.18
N THR A 94 -3.90 -7.98 14.13
CA THR A 94 -4.64 -7.89 15.40
C THR A 94 -3.75 -7.51 16.61
N ASN A 95 -4.27 -6.57 17.42
CA ASN A 95 -3.90 -6.18 18.80
C ASN A 95 -2.42 -5.91 19.12
N THR A 96 -1.98 -4.65 19.07
CA THR A 96 -0.72 -4.23 19.73
C THR A 96 -0.80 -2.82 20.33
N SER A 97 -0.51 -2.73 21.64
CA SER A 97 -0.43 -1.50 22.44
C SER A 97 0.71 -0.57 21.99
N PHE A 98 0.44 0.73 21.90
CA PHE A 98 1.35 1.76 21.38
C PHE A 98 2.41 2.22 22.39
N PRO A 99 3.71 2.07 22.11
CA PRO A 99 4.70 2.92 22.73
C PRO A 99 4.75 4.27 21.99
N TRP A 100 4.53 5.36 22.72
CA TRP A 100 4.66 6.77 22.29
C TRP A 100 6.13 7.13 21.95
N LYS A 101 6.75 6.44 21.01
CA LYS A 101 8.13 6.69 20.58
C LYS A 101 8.13 7.51 19.30
N MET A 102 9.09 8.42 19.19
CA MET A 102 9.37 9.11 17.93
C MET A 102 9.73 8.08 16.87
N PHE A 103 9.17 8.23 15.67
CA PHE A 103 9.49 7.41 14.52
C PHE A 103 9.67 8.29 13.28
N ASN A 104 10.47 7.80 12.33
CA ASN A 104 10.60 8.41 11.02
C ASN A 104 10.65 7.27 10.00
N PHE A 105 9.56 7.13 9.23
CA PHE A 105 9.49 6.18 8.13
C PHE A 105 9.07 6.92 6.89
N ASN A 106 9.82 6.67 5.83
CA ASN A 106 9.54 7.19 4.51
C ASN A 106 8.98 6.06 3.67
N ALA A 107 7.89 6.35 2.95
CA ALA A 107 7.30 5.41 2.02
C ALA A 107 7.29 6.02 0.62
N THR A 108 7.76 5.25 -0.34
CA THR A 108 7.73 5.65 -1.74
C THR A 108 6.38 5.27 -2.33
N ILE A 109 5.74 6.19 -3.05
CA ILE A 109 4.51 5.89 -3.80
C ILE A 109 4.84 4.94 -4.94
N THR A 110 4.21 3.77 -4.96
CA THR A 110 4.39 2.72 -5.98
C THR A 110 3.29 2.72 -7.02
N ARG A 111 2.09 3.22 -6.68
CA ARG A 111 0.95 3.30 -7.58
C ARG A 111 0.07 4.49 -7.24
N ILE A 112 -0.49 5.13 -8.27
CA ILE A 112 -1.58 6.09 -8.15
C ILE A 112 -2.66 5.70 -9.15
N SER A 113 -3.91 5.65 -8.72
CA SER A 113 -5.05 5.46 -9.61
C SER A 113 -6.22 6.35 -9.20
N ARG A 114 -7.07 6.70 -10.16
CA ARG A 114 -8.31 7.44 -9.92
C ARG A 114 -9.48 6.52 -10.20
N THR A 115 -10.36 6.35 -9.22
CA THR A 115 -11.47 5.41 -9.32
C THR A 115 -12.70 5.97 -8.63
N GLN A 116 -13.87 5.68 -9.20
CA GLN A 116 -15.15 5.98 -8.59
C GLN A 116 -15.40 5.03 -7.42
N GLN A 117 -15.62 5.58 -6.23
CA GLN A 117 -15.76 4.82 -4.99
C GLN A 117 -16.85 5.44 -4.12
N GLU A 118 -17.54 4.61 -3.33
CA GLU A 118 -18.41 5.11 -2.25
C GLU A 118 -17.58 5.89 -1.23
N ALA A 119 -17.98 7.13 -0.98
CA ALA A 119 -17.24 8.09 -0.18
C ALA A 119 -17.99 8.45 1.11
N LEU A 120 -17.21 8.61 2.17
CA LEU A 120 -17.64 9.09 3.48
C LEU A 120 -16.84 10.35 3.80
N HIS A 121 -17.51 11.38 4.31
CA HIS A 121 -16.89 12.58 4.86
C HIS A 121 -16.91 12.54 6.38
N PHE A 122 -15.73 12.63 6.98
CA PHE A 122 -15.54 12.63 8.43
C PHE A 122 -15.28 14.03 8.92
N PHE A 123 -15.91 14.39 10.04
CA PHE A 123 -15.60 15.60 10.81
C PHE A 123 -15.01 15.18 12.15
N PHE A 124 -13.99 15.92 12.59
CA PHE A 124 -13.31 15.69 13.86
C PHE A 124 -13.48 16.89 14.81
N ASP A 125 -13.40 16.65 16.11
CA ASP A 125 -13.59 17.64 17.17
C ASP A 125 -12.53 18.77 17.19
N ASP A 126 -11.37 18.52 16.59
CA ASP A 126 -10.27 19.48 16.42
C ASP A 126 -10.42 20.37 15.17
N GLY A 127 -11.53 20.26 14.45
CA GLY A 127 -11.83 21.03 13.23
C GLY A 127 -11.27 20.43 11.94
N ARG A 128 -10.55 19.30 12.02
CA ARG A 128 -10.17 18.53 10.82
C ARG A 128 -11.39 17.89 10.17
N HIS A 129 -11.26 17.61 8.89
CA HIS A 129 -12.24 16.84 8.14
C HIS A 129 -11.57 16.12 6.98
N LEU A 130 -12.07 14.93 6.64
CA LEU A 130 -11.47 14.11 5.58
C LEU A 130 -12.55 13.35 4.81
N THR A 131 -12.48 13.41 3.49
CA THR A 131 -13.26 12.54 2.60
C THR A 131 -12.41 11.35 2.18
N THR A 132 -12.90 10.13 2.42
CA THR A 132 -12.24 8.88 2.02
C THR A 132 -13.24 7.91 1.42
N SER A 133 -12.73 6.84 0.81
CA SER A 133 -13.57 5.70 0.47
C SER A 133 -14.03 4.99 1.74
N ALA A 134 -15.16 4.27 1.65
CA ALA A 134 -15.67 3.42 2.74
C ALA A 134 -14.69 2.29 3.16
N HIS A 135 -13.71 1.98 2.31
CA HIS A 135 -12.71 0.92 2.51
C HIS A 135 -11.38 1.44 3.06
N HIS A 136 -11.18 2.76 3.06
CA HIS A 136 -9.98 3.38 3.60
C HIS A 136 -9.80 3.05 5.07
N ARG A 137 -8.57 2.95 5.56
CA ARG A 137 -8.32 2.44 6.91
C ARG A 137 -7.67 3.50 7.79
N PHE A 138 -8.18 3.63 9.00
CA PHE A 138 -7.72 4.55 10.03
C PHE A 138 -7.17 3.77 11.22
N VAL A 139 -6.26 4.37 11.97
CA VAL A 139 -5.94 3.90 13.31
C VAL A 139 -7.03 4.37 14.27
N SER A 140 -7.67 3.45 15.01
CA SER A 140 -8.63 3.79 16.07
C SER A 140 -8.46 2.81 17.23
N GLY A 141 -8.29 3.33 18.45
CA GLY A 141 -7.79 2.52 19.55
C GLY A 141 -6.46 1.87 19.16
N ASP A 142 -6.30 0.56 19.35
CA ASP A 142 -5.10 -0.24 19.05
C ASP A 142 -5.11 -0.96 17.69
N LYS A 143 -5.96 -0.52 16.75
CA LYS A 143 -6.26 -1.28 15.52
C LYS A 143 -6.39 -0.40 14.30
N TRP A 144 -6.21 -1.03 13.15
CA TRP A 144 -6.70 -0.53 11.87
C TRP A 144 -8.19 -0.84 11.73
N VAL A 145 -8.98 0.18 11.43
CA VAL A 145 -10.43 0.09 11.27
C VAL A 145 -10.80 0.68 9.91
N ALA A 146 -11.66 0.01 9.15
CA ALA A 146 -12.14 0.56 7.89
C ALA A 146 -13.06 1.78 8.15
N ALA A 147 -13.06 2.74 7.23
CA ALA A 147 -13.79 3.99 7.34
C ALA A 147 -15.28 3.75 7.63
N ARG A 148 -15.89 2.76 6.96
CA ARG A 148 -17.29 2.38 7.19
C ARG A 148 -17.61 1.80 8.57
N ASP A 149 -16.59 1.33 9.28
CA ASP A 149 -16.73 0.72 10.60
C ASP A 149 -16.40 1.71 11.73
N LEU A 150 -15.94 2.92 11.38
CA LEU A 150 -15.84 4.02 12.32
C LEU A 150 -17.23 4.55 12.70
N THR A 151 -17.34 5.04 13.93
CA THR A 151 -18.57 5.58 14.47
C THR A 151 -18.33 6.98 15.04
N VAL A 152 -19.39 7.79 15.19
CA VAL A 152 -19.30 9.02 15.98
C VAL A 152 -18.85 8.64 17.40
N GLY A 153 -17.82 9.33 17.90
CA GLY A 153 -17.14 9.01 19.15
C GLY A 153 -15.89 8.13 19.00
N SER A 154 -15.57 7.63 17.80
CA SER A 154 -14.30 6.93 17.56
C SER A 154 -13.12 7.89 17.72
N GLU A 155 -12.08 7.44 18.42
CA GLU A 155 -10.85 8.21 18.65
C GLU A 155 -9.78 7.81 17.64
N VAL A 156 -9.24 8.80 16.92
CA VAL A 156 -8.19 8.62 15.91
C VAL A 156 -6.91 9.34 16.36
N PRO A 157 -5.76 8.65 16.43
CA PRO A 157 -4.50 9.29 16.81
C PRO A 157 -4.08 10.38 15.81
N VAL A 158 -3.62 11.51 16.35
CA VAL A 158 -3.11 12.64 15.58
C VAL A 158 -1.60 12.69 15.70
N ALA A 159 -0.91 12.73 14.56
CA ALA A 159 0.53 12.93 14.50
C ALA A 159 0.91 14.42 14.57
N ILE A 160 2.01 14.68 15.25
CA ILE A 160 2.73 15.96 15.27
C ILE A 160 4.07 15.73 14.59
N PHE A 161 4.44 16.66 13.72
CA PHE A 161 5.67 16.63 12.94
C PHE A 161 6.61 17.72 13.42
N ALA A 162 7.88 17.39 13.56
CA ALA A 162 8.93 18.34 13.90
C ALA A 162 10.10 18.16 12.94
N ALA A 163 10.53 19.25 12.30
CA ALA A 163 11.79 19.27 11.56
C ALA A 163 12.95 19.43 12.56
N GLY A 164 13.96 18.58 12.41
CA GLY A 164 15.18 18.61 13.20
C GLY A 164 16.44 18.60 12.34
N PRO A 165 17.58 19.06 12.89
CA PRO A 165 18.86 19.04 12.17
C PRO A 165 19.35 17.62 11.83
N GLU A 166 18.87 16.61 12.56
CA GLU A 166 19.20 15.19 12.36
C GLU A 166 18.13 14.44 11.54
N GLY A 167 17.10 15.14 11.08
CA GLY A 167 15.96 14.57 10.34
C GLY A 167 14.62 14.99 10.92
N ASN A 168 13.56 14.64 10.20
CA ASN A 168 12.20 14.89 10.65
C ASN A 168 11.79 13.85 11.71
N ALA A 169 11.01 14.28 12.68
CA ALA A 169 10.48 13.45 13.75
C ALA A 169 8.95 13.46 13.72
N VAL A 170 8.36 12.29 13.91
CA VAL A 170 6.92 12.14 14.12
C VAL A 170 6.68 11.68 15.55
N ALA A 171 5.73 12.33 16.22
CA ALA A 171 5.24 11.91 17.53
C ALA A 171 3.71 11.92 17.52
N TRP A 172 3.09 11.14 18.41
CA TRP A 172 1.66 11.25 18.64
C TRP A 172 1.35 12.46 19.52
N GLY A 173 0.46 13.33 19.03
CA GLY A 173 0.00 14.54 19.71
C GLY A 173 -1.24 14.36 20.58
N GLY A 174 -1.79 13.15 20.63
CA GLY A 174 -3.07 12.85 21.25
C GLY A 174 -4.00 12.15 20.27
N THR A 175 -5.29 12.25 20.53
CA THR A 175 -6.37 11.73 19.67
C THR A 175 -7.32 12.86 19.31
N CYS A 176 -7.97 12.74 18.16
CA CYS A 176 -9.17 13.49 17.82
C CYS A 176 -10.37 12.54 17.79
N THR A 177 -11.56 13.10 17.98
CA THR A 177 -12.80 12.33 18.03
C THR A 177 -13.63 12.57 16.77
N VAL A 178 -14.14 11.50 16.15
CA VAL A 178 -15.11 11.63 15.05
C VAL A 178 -16.42 12.22 15.59
N THR A 179 -16.81 13.40 15.11
CA THR A 179 -18.05 14.08 15.55
C THR A 179 -19.22 13.89 14.60
N ALA A 180 -18.95 13.67 13.31
CA ALA A 180 -19.96 13.39 12.31
C ALA A 180 -19.37 12.59 11.14
N ILE A 181 -20.23 11.80 10.49
CA ILE A 181 -19.90 11.03 9.29
C ILE A 181 -21.04 11.25 8.29
N GLU A 182 -20.73 11.79 7.12
CA GLU A 182 -21.70 12.06 6.06
C GLU A 182 -21.43 11.16 4.85
N PRO A 183 -22.40 10.35 4.41
CA PRO A 183 -22.27 9.61 3.15
C PRO A 183 -22.41 10.57 1.97
N LEU A 184 -21.44 10.56 1.06
CA LEU A 184 -21.43 11.43 -0.12
C LEU A 184 -21.84 10.72 -1.42
N GLY A 185 -22.15 9.42 -1.34
CA GLY A 185 -22.39 8.59 -2.52
C GLY A 185 -21.09 8.25 -3.23
N VAL A 186 -21.11 8.18 -4.57
CA VAL A 186 -19.95 7.79 -5.37
C VAL A 186 -19.19 9.03 -5.85
N LEU A 187 -17.90 9.12 -5.51
CA LEU A 187 -16.99 10.20 -5.91
C LEU A 187 -15.75 9.64 -6.62
N ASP A 188 -15.11 10.47 -7.43
CA ASP A 188 -13.77 10.19 -7.98
C ASP A 188 -12.71 10.42 -6.90
N LEU A 189 -12.17 9.33 -6.36
CA LEU A 189 -11.13 9.37 -5.34
C LEU A 189 -9.77 8.94 -5.92
N VAL A 190 -8.71 9.34 -5.25
CA VAL A 190 -7.33 8.97 -5.59
C VAL A 190 -6.88 7.85 -4.66
N ASP A 191 -6.60 6.70 -5.24
CA ASP A 191 -6.05 5.53 -4.55
C ASP A 191 -4.54 5.50 -4.74
N ILE A 192 -3.80 5.55 -3.63
CA ILE A 192 -2.33 5.64 -3.58
C ILE A 192 -1.83 4.35 -2.94
N GLU A 193 -0.88 3.64 -3.54
CA GLU A 193 -0.12 2.60 -2.83
C GLU A 193 1.26 3.10 -2.46
N THR A 194 1.72 2.77 -1.25
CA THR A 194 3.07 3.08 -0.79
C THR A 194 3.84 1.80 -0.46
N SER A 195 5.17 1.88 -0.49
CA SER A 195 6.07 0.77 -0.14
C SER A 195 5.89 0.21 1.28
N THR A 196 5.14 0.91 2.13
CA THR A 196 4.88 0.53 3.54
C THR A 196 3.41 0.23 3.83
N GLY A 197 2.51 0.47 2.87
CA GLY A 197 1.07 0.32 3.08
C GLY A 197 0.40 1.46 3.86
N THR A 198 1.14 2.49 4.29
CA THR A 198 0.61 3.60 5.09
C THR A 198 1.21 4.95 4.69
N PHE A 199 0.53 6.02 5.10
CA PHE A 199 1.00 7.42 5.00
C PHE A 199 0.19 8.30 5.97
N PHE A 200 0.53 9.60 6.03
CA PHE A 200 -0.25 10.58 6.80
C PHE A 200 -1.07 11.51 5.89
N ALA A 201 -2.39 11.55 6.13
CA ALA A 201 -3.32 12.51 5.53
C ALA A 201 -3.88 13.43 6.63
N ILE A 202 -3.80 14.75 6.44
CA ILE A 202 -4.24 15.78 7.41
C ILE A 202 -3.72 15.59 8.86
N GLY A 203 -2.59 14.89 9.03
CA GLY A 203 -2.02 14.53 10.33
C GLY A 203 -2.54 13.23 10.94
N LEU A 204 -3.35 12.46 10.23
CA LEU A 204 -3.87 11.15 10.65
C LEU A 204 -3.15 10.03 9.90
N ALA A 205 -2.79 8.96 10.60
CA ALA A 205 -2.24 7.77 9.94
C ALA A 205 -3.35 7.01 9.21
N VAL A 206 -3.13 6.76 7.92
CA VAL A 206 -4.07 6.05 7.06
C VAL A 206 -3.38 4.90 6.31
N GLY A 207 -4.17 3.88 5.98
CA GLY A 207 -3.73 2.69 5.25
C GLY A 207 -4.25 2.65 3.82
N CYS A 208 -3.41 2.20 2.89
CA CYS A 208 -3.73 1.98 1.48
C CYS A 208 -3.82 0.51 1.10
#